data_AF-A0A316HDM7-F1
#
_entry.id   AF-A0A316HDM7-F1
#
_cell.length_a   1.000
_cell.length_b   1.000
_cell.length_c   1.000
_cell.angle_alpha   90.00
_cell.angle_beta   90.00
_cell.angle_gamma   90.00
#
_symmetry.space_group_name_H-M   'P 1'
#
loop_
_entity.id
_entity.type
_entity.pdbx_description
1 polymer ?
#
loop_
_entity_poly.entity_id
_entity_poly.type
_entity_poly.pdbx_seq_one_letter_code
_entity_poly.pdbx_strand_id
1 'polypeptide(L)'
;MTYQAWRRVLGVATAALVVGGVASAPPAAAADTPYDVLVFSKTAGFRHDSIPTGIQLIRDLGGANSFTVTATEDAAQFTSANLAKYEAVVFLNTTGDVLNATQQSAFESYVRGGGGYVGIHSAADTEYDWPFYGELVGAYFASHPAIQQATIRTENRAHAATAHLSPAWVRTDEWYNYRTNPRSGARVLSTLDESTYSGGSMGADHPITWCKPMASGRSFYTGTGHTRESYADPAFRTMILGGIRYAANRTKADCRPETGYTTLYNGSTTGWTQAGPGGFTNSDATLTSSGGMGMLWYSAKEFRSYSLKLDWRMPGDDNSGVVLGFPAGSTPDSALSNGYEVQIDATDTADKTTGAIYGVKAPDTAARDAALNPPGEWNTYELLVEGERLQVFLNGVKINDFTNTDPARSLTSGHIALQNHGSGDDVSFRNVRIKELGGTVPRTGRITGGSGKCVDVAGGSSADGTKIQLWTCNTNASQQWTVSGNTLRALNKCMGVAGGSTANGALVQLMTCNGSGSQNWTAGANGSLVNQQANRCLDANGASSADGTQLILWTCHGGTNQRWTLP
;
A
#
# COMPACT_ATOMS: atom_id res chain seq x y z
N MET A 1 77.99 -16.98 53.55
CA MET A 1 77.56 -17.15 52.15
C MET A 1 76.05 -17.26 52.20
N THR A 2 75.21 -16.35 51.75
CA THR A 2 75.25 -15.21 50.80
C THR A 2 74.10 -14.29 51.24
N TYR A 3 74.35 -13.00 51.45
CA TYR A 3 73.30 -12.01 51.76
C TYR A 3 72.82 -11.35 50.47
N GLN A 4 71.53 -11.52 50.14
CA GLN A 4 70.84 -10.77 49.10
C GLN A 4 70.33 -9.44 49.66
N ALA A 5 70.68 -8.33 49.00
CA ALA A 5 70.08 -7.02 49.21
C ALA A 5 69.56 -6.52 47.86
N TRP A 6 68.25 -6.51 47.67
CA TRP A 6 67.60 -5.89 46.50
C TRP A 6 66.64 -4.80 46.96
N ARG A 7 66.78 -3.65 46.29
CA ARG A 7 66.17 -2.36 46.55
C ARG A 7 64.65 -2.41 46.29
N ARG A 8 63.89 -1.75 47.17
CA ARG A 8 62.45 -1.48 47.00
C ARG A 8 62.25 -0.41 45.92
N VAL A 9 61.48 -0.74 44.88
CA VAL A 9 60.85 0.23 43.97
C VAL A 9 59.37 0.27 44.35
N LEU A 10 58.86 1.43 44.77
CA LEU A 10 57.42 1.66 44.91
C LEU A 10 56.81 1.80 43.52
N GLY A 11 56.04 0.80 43.08
CA GLY A 11 55.12 0.91 41.96
C GLY A 11 53.75 1.33 42.47
N VAL A 12 53.26 2.49 42.05
CA VAL A 12 51.89 2.95 42.28
C VAL A 12 50.97 2.13 41.36
N ALA A 13 50.10 1.31 41.95
CA ALA A 13 49.07 0.59 41.21
C ALA A 13 47.86 1.53 41.00
N THR A 14 47.72 2.08 39.79
CA THR A 14 46.48 2.70 39.31
C THR A 14 45.44 1.61 39.09
N ALA A 15 44.44 1.55 39.96
CA ALA A 15 43.24 0.75 39.74
C ALA A 15 42.41 1.37 38.60
N ALA A 16 42.41 0.72 37.43
CA ALA A 16 41.48 1.05 36.36
C ALA A 16 40.08 0.58 36.77
N LEU A 17 39.21 1.53 37.13
CA LEU A 17 37.77 1.31 37.25
C LEU A 17 37.22 1.02 35.84
N VAL A 18 36.97 -0.25 35.54
CA VAL A 18 36.11 -0.64 34.42
C VAL A 18 34.68 -0.29 34.83
N VAL A 19 34.22 0.89 34.44
CA VAL A 19 32.79 1.21 34.44
C VAL A 19 32.18 0.36 33.33
N GLY A 20 31.65 -0.80 33.69
CA GLY A 20 30.81 -1.58 32.80
C GLY A 20 29.60 -0.75 32.43
N GLY A 21 29.58 -0.24 31.20
CA GLY A 21 28.38 0.37 30.63
C GLY A 21 27.28 -0.68 30.63
N VAL A 22 26.29 -0.52 31.50
CA VAL A 22 25.01 -1.19 31.34
C VAL A 22 24.40 -0.65 30.06
N ALA A 23 24.54 -1.41 28.97
CA ALA A 23 23.71 -1.21 27.79
C ALA A 23 22.26 -1.38 28.26
N SER A 24 21.55 -0.26 28.38
CA SER A 24 20.10 -0.26 28.59
C SER A 24 19.49 -1.02 27.43
N ALA A 25 18.85 -2.16 27.72
CA ALA A 25 18.05 -2.85 26.73
C ALA A 25 17.08 -1.83 26.11
N PRO A 26 16.88 -1.86 24.78
CA PRO A 26 15.90 -0.99 24.15
C PRO A 26 14.55 -1.15 24.86
N PRO A 27 13.80 -0.05 25.07
CA PRO A 27 12.52 -0.14 25.75
C PRO A 27 11.64 -1.15 25.01
N ALA A 28 11.11 -2.13 25.75
CA ALA A 28 10.12 -3.05 25.21
C ALA A 28 8.96 -2.23 24.65
N ALA A 29 8.49 -2.56 23.44
CA ALA A 29 7.30 -1.95 22.86
C ALA A 29 6.17 -1.98 23.90
N ALA A 30 5.50 -0.84 24.09
CA ALA A 30 4.41 -0.75 25.04
C ALA A 30 3.36 -1.82 24.72
N ALA A 31 2.97 -2.62 25.73
CA ALA A 31 1.99 -3.67 25.54
C ALA A 31 0.65 -3.07 25.06
N ASP A 32 -0.05 -3.79 24.18
CA ASP A 32 -1.37 -3.39 23.70
C ASP A 32 -2.32 -3.15 24.88
N THR A 33 -3.17 -2.13 24.77
CA THR A 33 -4.29 -1.94 25.72
C THR A 33 -5.19 -3.19 25.68
N PRO A 34 -5.58 -3.75 26.85
CA PRO A 34 -6.38 -4.97 26.91
C PRO A 34 -7.62 -4.96 26.00
N TYR A 35 -7.97 -6.12 25.44
CA TYR A 35 -9.08 -6.28 24.49
C TYR A 35 -9.68 -7.69 24.50
N ASP A 36 -10.83 -7.86 23.86
CA ASP A 36 -11.56 -9.12 23.81
C ASP A 36 -11.72 -9.62 22.37
N VAL A 37 -11.50 -10.91 22.18
CA VAL A 37 -11.60 -11.59 20.88
C VAL A 37 -12.64 -12.70 20.95
N LEU A 38 -13.56 -12.70 20.00
CA LEU A 38 -14.50 -13.81 19.77
C LEU A 38 -13.92 -14.76 18.73
N VAL A 39 -13.78 -16.04 19.05
CA VAL A 39 -13.41 -17.09 18.08
C VAL A 39 -14.66 -17.90 17.76
N PHE A 40 -15.08 -17.85 16.51
CA PHE A 40 -16.22 -18.58 15.98
C PHE A 40 -15.74 -19.69 15.05
N SER A 41 -16.16 -20.93 15.32
CA SER A 41 -15.71 -22.11 14.56
C SER A 41 -16.85 -23.06 14.18
N LYS A 42 -18.09 -22.55 14.08
CA LYS A 42 -19.23 -23.33 13.60
C LYS A 42 -18.98 -23.79 12.16
N THR A 43 -19.42 -25.01 11.85
CA THR A 43 -19.37 -25.56 10.49
C THR A 43 -20.73 -26.15 10.15
N ALA A 44 -21.17 -25.92 8.92
CA ALA A 44 -22.30 -26.58 8.27
C ALA A 44 -21.83 -27.45 7.08
N GLY A 45 -20.52 -27.43 6.78
CA GLY A 45 -19.86 -28.28 5.79
C GLY A 45 -18.73 -29.12 6.41
N PHE A 46 -17.59 -29.21 5.73
CA PHE A 46 -16.45 -29.99 6.21
C PHE A 46 -15.91 -29.46 7.54
N ARG A 47 -15.63 -30.37 8.48
CA ARG A 47 -15.11 -30.04 9.82
C ARG A 47 -13.61 -30.29 9.87
N HIS A 48 -12.85 -29.21 9.97
CA HIS A 48 -11.39 -29.27 10.09
C HIS A 48 -10.97 -29.78 11.46
N ASP A 49 -10.08 -30.77 11.48
CA ASP A 49 -9.62 -31.42 12.71
C ASP A 49 -8.64 -30.56 13.53
N SER A 50 -8.16 -29.47 12.92
CA SER A 50 -7.27 -28.47 13.49
C SER A 50 -7.96 -27.39 14.33
N ILE A 51 -9.28 -27.25 14.27
CA ILE A 51 -10.02 -26.23 15.03
C ILE A 51 -9.69 -26.25 16.53
N PRO A 52 -9.68 -27.39 17.26
CA PRO A 52 -9.32 -27.39 18.68
C PRO A 52 -7.91 -26.84 18.92
N THR A 53 -6.94 -27.20 18.07
CA THR A 53 -5.57 -26.69 18.14
C THR A 53 -5.50 -25.20 17.83
N GLY A 54 -6.28 -24.71 16.88
CA GLY A 54 -6.38 -23.29 16.55
C GLY A 54 -7.01 -22.45 17.65
N ILE A 55 -8.07 -22.93 18.30
CA ILE A 55 -8.66 -22.26 19.46
C ILE A 55 -7.62 -22.15 20.59
N GLN A 56 -6.88 -23.25 20.84
CA GLN A 56 -5.84 -23.24 21.87
C GLN A 56 -4.71 -22.27 21.53
N LEU A 57 -4.25 -22.23 20.27
CA LEU A 57 -3.27 -21.24 19.82
C LEU A 57 -3.74 -19.82 20.14
N ILE A 58 -4.97 -19.46 19.76
CA ILE A 58 -5.46 -18.09 19.91
C ILE A 58 -5.58 -17.73 21.40
N ARG A 59 -5.95 -18.68 22.27
CA ARG A 59 -5.93 -18.51 23.73
C ARG A 59 -4.52 -18.27 24.27
N ASP A 60 -3.54 -19.06 23.82
CA ASP A 60 -2.13 -18.87 24.22
C ASP A 60 -1.63 -17.48 23.81
N LEU A 61 -1.96 -17.06 22.58
CA LEU A 61 -1.65 -15.71 22.09
C LEU A 61 -2.30 -14.64 22.96
N GLY A 62 -3.57 -14.83 23.34
CA GLY A 62 -4.30 -13.91 24.22
C GLY A 62 -3.64 -13.74 25.58
N GLY A 63 -3.31 -14.86 26.23
CA GLY A 63 -2.60 -14.85 27.51
C GLY A 63 -1.23 -14.18 27.46
N ALA A 64 -0.59 -14.14 26.29
CA ALA A 64 0.71 -13.50 26.09
C ALA A 64 0.64 -12.06 25.56
N ASN A 65 -0.51 -11.59 25.05
CA ASN A 65 -0.60 -10.32 24.28
C ASN A 65 -1.82 -9.46 24.65
N SER A 66 -2.19 -9.43 25.93
CA SER A 66 -3.24 -8.54 26.45
C SER A 66 -4.62 -8.72 25.81
N PHE A 67 -5.02 -9.92 25.40
CA PHE A 67 -6.42 -10.14 25.00
C PHE A 67 -7.04 -11.41 25.56
N THR A 68 -8.34 -11.35 25.82
CA THR A 68 -9.11 -12.54 26.23
C THR A 68 -9.78 -13.19 25.03
N VAL A 69 -10.10 -14.47 25.15
CA VAL A 69 -10.68 -15.26 24.05
C VAL A 69 -11.94 -15.95 24.51
N THR A 70 -13.08 -15.55 23.93
CA THR A 70 -14.33 -16.31 24.01
C THR A 70 -14.43 -17.18 22.76
N ALA A 71 -14.43 -18.50 22.90
CA ALA A 71 -14.59 -19.42 21.77
C ALA A 71 -16.01 -20.01 21.77
N THR A 72 -16.66 -20.06 20.61
CA THR A 72 -18.03 -20.57 20.46
C THR A 72 -18.28 -21.16 19.09
N GLU A 73 -19.21 -22.11 19.03
CA GLU A 73 -19.83 -22.61 17.78
C GLU A 73 -21.33 -22.23 17.73
N ASP A 74 -21.83 -21.51 18.74
CA ASP A 74 -23.21 -21.07 18.83
C ASP A 74 -23.42 -19.74 18.07
N ALA A 75 -24.14 -19.80 16.95
CA ALA A 75 -24.48 -18.64 16.15
C ALA A 75 -25.43 -17.66 16.87
N ALA A 76 -26.13 -18.07 17.93
CA ALA A 76 -26.97 -17.17 18.72
C ALA A 76 -26.16 -16.05 19.43
N GLN A 77 -24.83 -16.19 19.50
CA GLN A 77 -23.93 -15.15 20.01
C GLN A 77 -23.78 -13.94 19.06
N PHE A 78 -24.21 -14.05 17.80
CA PHE A 78 -24.14 -12.98 16.80
C PHE A 78 -25.32 -12.01 16.93
N THR A 79 -25.32 -11.26 18.02
CA THR A 79 -26.24 -10.13 18.27
C THR A 79 -25.44 -8.84 18.38
N SER A 80 -26.03 -7.70 18.03
CA SER A 80 -25.35 -6.39 18.13
C SER A 80 -24.81 -6.13 19.54
N ALA A 81 -25.59 -6.46 20.57
CA ALA A 81 -25.20 -6.26 21.98
C ALA A 81 -24.01 -7.14 22.39
N ASN A 82 -23.92 -8.37 21.89
CA ASN A 82 -22.82 -9.25 22.23
C ASN A 82 -21.56 -8.95 21.41
N LEU A 83 -21.70 -8.69 20.11
CA LEU A 83 -20.59 -8.35 19.23
C LEU A 83 -19.88 -7.05 19.64
N ALA A 84 -20.61 -6.08 20.21
CA ALA A 84 -20.04 -4.82 20.68
C ALA A 84 -18.99 -4.97 21.82
N LYS A 85 -18.87 -6.15 22.42
CA LYS A 85 -17.86 -6.45 23.45
C LYS A 85 -16.48 -6.76 22.87
N TYR A 86 -16.38 -7.08 21.59
CA TYR A 86 -15.18 -7.67 21.00
C TYR A 86 -14.53 -6.73 19.99
N GLU A 87 -13.23 -6.49 20.12
CA GLU A 87 -12.45 -5.72 19.15
C GLU A 87 -12.19 -6.49 17.85
N ALA A 88 -12.20 -7.83 17.90
CA ALA A 88 -12.10 -8.68 16.72
C ALA A 88 -12.92 -9.97 16.85
N VAL A 89 -13.44 -10.42 15.71
CA VAL A 89 -14.08 -11.73 15.55
C VAL A 89 -13.26 -12.57 14.57
N VAL A 90 -12.81 -13.73 15.03
CA VAL A 90 -12.07 -14.72 14.25
C VAL A 90 -13.03 -15.78 13.76
N PHE A 91 -13.11 -15.98 12.45
CA PHE A 91 -13.73 -17.14 11.82
C PHE A 91 -12.64 -18.18 11.61
N LEU A 92 -12.55 -19.13 12.54
CA LEU A 92 -11.54 -20.17 12.54
C LEU A 92 -12.10 -21.42 11.87
N ASN A 93 -11.71 -21.64 10.62
CA ASN A 93 -12.10 -22.81 9.83
C ASN A 93 -13.62 -23.06 9.77
N THR A 94 -14.42 -22.00 9.67
CA THR A 94 -15.86 -22.11 9.43
C THR A 94 -16.11 -22.69 8.03
N THR A 95 -17.25 -23.36 7.80
CA THR A 95 -17.64 -23.86 6.47
C THR A 95 -19.15 -23.84 6.32
N GLY A 96 -19.65 -23.58 5.11
CA GLY A 96 -21.06 -23.56 4.76
C GLY A 96 -21.83 -22.30 5.24
N ASP A 97 -23.15 -22.43 5.34
CA ASP A 97 -24.06 -21.38 5.82
C ASP A 97 -24.21 -21.50 7.36
N VAL A 98 -23.63 -20.56 8.10
CA VAL A 98 -23.43 -20.66 9.55
C VAL A 98 -24.22 -19.64 10.34
N LEU A 99 -24.64 -18.55 9.71
CA LEU A 99 -25.43 -17.44 10.28
C LEU A 99 -26.74 -17.25 9.51
N ASN A 100 -27.86 -17.12 10.23
CA ASN A 100 -29.12 -16.69 9.62
C ASN A 100 -29.14 -15.18 9.31
N ALA A 101 -30.16 -14.72 8.58
CA ALA A 101 -30.29 -13.32 8.14
C ALA A 101 -30.18 -12.27 9.28
N THR A 102 -30.71 -12.56 10.48
CA THR A 102 -30.61 -11.66 11.64
C THR A 102 -29.17 -11.57 12.14
N GLN A 103 -28.48 -12.70 12.20
CA GLN A 103 -27.08 -12.80 12.64
C GLN A 103 -26.13 -12.18 11.62
N GLN A 104 -26.37 -12.40 10.33
CA GLN A 104 -25.67 -11.75 9.22
C GLN A 104 -25.79 -10.22 9.34
N SER A 105 -27.01 -9.70 9.52
CA SER A 105 -27.25 -8.26 9.67
C SER A 105 -26.52 -7.66 10.89
N ALA A 106 -26.49 -8.39 12.02
CA ALA A 106 -25.76 -7.97 13.21
C ALA A 106 -24.24 -7.94 12.97
N PHE A 107 -23.70 -8.94 12.28
CA PHE A 107 -22.28 -9.03 11.99
C PHE A 107 -21.81 -7.99 10.96
N GLU A 108 -22.58 -7.75 9.90
CA GLU A 108 -22.30 -6.68 8.95
C GLU A 108 -22.31 -5.31 9.64
N SER A 109 -23.29 -5.06 10.50
CA SER A 109 -23.35 -3.82 11.28
C SER A 109 -22.13 -3.67 12.20
N TYR A 110 -21.70 -4.75 12.84
CA TYR A 110 -20.50 -4.77 13.68
C TYR A 110 -19.25 -4.38 12.89
N VAL A 111 -18.99 -5.03 11.75
CA VAL A 111 -17.82 -4.73 10.93
C VAL A 111 -17.89 -3.31 10.37
N ARG A 112 -19.03 -2.91 9.77
CA ARG A 112 -19.20 -1.56 9.21
C ARG A 112 -19.05 -0.47 10.27
N GLY A 113 -19.44 -0.77 11.52
CA GLY A 113 -19.33 0.10 12.68
C GLY A 113 -17.92 0.18 13.30
N GLY A 114 -16.93 -0.52 12.75
CA GLY A 114 -15.55 -0.46 13.22
C GLY A 114 -14.99 -1.77 13.76
N GLY A 115 -15.78 -2.85 13.79
CA GLY A 115 -15.35 -4.18 14.22
C GLY A 115 -14.31 -4.81 13.31
N GLY A 116 -13.50 -5.71 13.88
CA GLY A 116 -12.46 -6.46 13.17
C GLY A 116 -12.90 -7.87 12.77
N TYR A 117 -12.48 -8.32 11.59
CA TYR A 117 -12.65 -9.69 11.12
C TYR A 117 -11.30 -10.34 10.81
N VAL A 118 -11.14 -11.60 11.24
CA VAL A 118 -10.02 -12.47 10.90
C VAL A 118 -10.58 -13.78 10.34
N GLY A 119 -10.35 -14.05 9.06
CA GLY A 119 -10.69 -15.35 8.46
C GLY A 119 -9.47 -16.25 8.34
N ILE A 120 -9.60 -17.50 8.78
CA ILE A 120 -8.52 -18.50 8.71
C ILE A 120 -8.99 -19.69 7.87
N HIS A 121 -8.19 -20.01 6.85
CA HIS A 121 -8.31 -21.13 5.92
C HIS A 121 -9.72 -21.28 5.34
N SER A 122 -10.52 -22.23 5.83
CA SER A 122 -11.86 -22.53 5.32
C SER A 122 -12.89 -21.45 5.58
N ALA A 123 -12.55 -20.36 6.28
CA ALA A 123 -13.40 -19.18 6.30
C ALA A 123 -13.76 -18.63 4.89
N ALA A 124 -13.00 -18.96 3.82
CA ALA A 124 -13.39 -18.65 2.44
C ALA A 124 -14.45 -19.61 1.85
N ASP A 125 -14.73 -20.74 2.50
CA ASP A 125 -15.76 -21.74 2.20
C ASP A 125 -17.05 -21.49 3.02
N THR A 126 -17.36 -20.23 3.33
CA THR A 126 -18.44 -19.84 4.24
C THR A 126 -19.33 -18.78 3.59
N GLU A 127 -20.65 -18.83 3.84
CA GLU A 127 -21.63 -17.78 3.47
C GLU A 127 -21.60 -17.36 1.98
N TYR A 128 -21.65 -18.32 1.06
CA TYR A 128 -21.58 -18.06 -0.39
C TYR A 128 -22.72 -17.18 -0.95
N ASP A 129 -23.90 -17.25 -0.34
CA ASP A 129 -25.10 -16.52 -0.79
C ASP A 129 -25.25 -15.15 -0.13
N TRP A 130 -24.26 -14.72 0.67
CA TRP A 130 -24.25 -13.44 1.37
C TRP A 130 -23.20 -12.49 0.76
N PRO A 131 -23.59 -11.54 -0.11
CA PRO A 131 -22.62 -10.69 -0.84
C PRO A 131 -21.67 -9.88 0.04
N PHE A 132 -22.13 -9.42 1.20
CA PHE A 132 -21.27 -8.72 2.15
C PHE A 132 -20.13 -9.62 2.65
N TYR A 133 -20.39 -10.91 2.91
CA TYR A 133 -19.33 -11.81 3.32
C TYR A 133 -18.30 -12.02 2.22
N GLY A 134 -18.73 -12.12 0.96
CA GLY A 134 -17.83 -12.17 -0.19
C GLY A 134 -16.91 -10.95 -0.28
N GLU A 135 -17.45 -9.76 0.01
CA GLU A 135 -16.64 -8.54 0.16
C GLU A 135 -15.69 -8.65 1.36
N LEU A 136 -16.18 -9.12 2.52
CA LEU A 136 -15.43 -9.24 3.76
C LEU A 136 -14.22 -10.18 3.64
N VAL A 137 -14.45 -11.42 3.20
CA VAL A 137 -13.41 -12.43 3.04
C VAL A 137 -12.55 -12.15 1.81
N GLY A 138 -13.10 -11.47 0.79
CA GLY A 138 -12.38 -10.97 -0.37
C GLY A 138 -12.30 -11.93 -1.55
N ALA A 139 -12.29 -13.23 -1.31
CA ALA A 139 -12.43 -14.26 -2.34
C ALA A 139 -12.98 -15.56 -1.74
N TYR A 140 -13.89 -16.19 -2.47
CA TYR A 140 -14.50 -17.47 -2.09
C TYR A 140 -13.65 -18.66 -2.51
N PHE A 141 -13.68 -19.73 -1.72
CA PHE A 141 -13.08 -21.01 -2.05
C PHE A 141 -13.66 -21.59 -3.36
N ALA A 142 -12.79 -22.20 -4.17
CA ALA A 142 -13.15 -22.92 -5.38
C ALA A 142 -12.77 -24.41 -5.34
N SER A 143 -11.52 -24.71 -4.99
CA SER A 143 -10.98 -26.06 -4.92
C SER A 143 -9.65 -26.07 -4.17
N HIS A 144 -9.11 -27.24 -3.85
CA HIS A 144 -7.75 -27.40 -3.37
C HIS A 144 -7.14 -28.72 -3.89
N PRO A 145 -5.81 -28.83 -4.01
CA PRO A 145 -5.15 -30.12 -4.20
C PRO A 145 -4.98 -30.85 -2.85
N ALA A 146 -4.30 -31.99 -2.87
CA ALA A 146 -3.88 -32.64 -1.63
C ALA A 146 -2.91 -31.76 -0.84
N ILE A 147 -2.89 -31.95 0.48
CA ILE A 147 -1.91 -31.35 1.40
C ILE A 147 -0.50 -31.64 0.88
N GLN A 148 0.27 -30.58 0.65
CA GLN A 148 1.63 -30.69 0.12
C GLN A 148 2.44 -29.46 0.49
N GLN A 149 3.75 -29.54 0.28
CA GLN A 149 4.62 -28.39 0.48
C GLN A 149 4.45 -27.39 -0.67
N ALA A 150 4.50 -26.09 -0.37
CA ALA A 150 4.60 -25.02 -1.35
C ALA A 150 5.46 -23.87 -0.80
N THR A 151 5.94 -23.03 -1.71
CA THR A 151 6.59 -21.76 -1.35
C THR A 151 5.56 -20.64 -1.35
N ILE A 152 5.46 -19.92 -0.22
CA ILE A 152 4.73 -18.66 -0.10
C ILE A 152 5.73 -17.52 -0.31
N ARG A 153 5.41 -16.58 -1.19
CA ARG A 153 6.17 -15.33 -1.41
C ARG A 153 5.56 -14.21 -0.59
N THR A 154 6.36 -13.59 0.26
CA THR A 154 5.91 -12.46 1.08
C THR A 154 6.07 -11.17 0.28
N GLU A 155 4.95 -10.53 -0.08
CA GLU A 155 4.93 -9.30 -0.89
C GLU A 155 4.98 -8.04 -0.03
N ASN A 156 4.18 -8.00 1.02
CA ASN A 156 4.12 -6.88 1.96
C ASN A 156 4.77 -7.31 3.27
N ARG A 157 5.83 -6.60 3.68
CA ARG A 157 6.52 -6.87 4.95
C ARG A 157 6.32 -5.74 5.97
N ALA A 158 5.45 -4.76 5.74
CA ALA A 158 5.11 -3.77 6.77
C ALA A 158 4.03 -4.28 7.73
N HIS A 159 3.11 -5.13 7.25
CA HIS A 159 2.03 -5.63 8.09
C HIS A 159 2.57 -6.52 9.22
N ALA A 160 2.07 -6.33 10.44
CA ALA A 160 2.48 -7.10 11.62
C ALA A 160 2.32 -8.63 11.48
N ALA A 161 1.54 -9.09 10.50
CA ALA A 161 1.27 -10.50 10.23
C ALA A 161 2.34 -11.14 9.33
N THR A 162 3.11 -10.32 8.60
CA THR A 162 4.08 -10.78 7.61
C THR A 162 5.46 -10.16 7.77
N ALA A 163 5.61 -9.20 8.70
CA ALA A 163 6.85 -8.47 8.91
C ALA A 163 8.05 -9.33 9.33
N HIS A 164 7.79 -10.42 10.07
CA HIS A 164 8.79 -11.40 10.53
C HIS A 164 9.10 -12.48 9.48
N LEU A 165 8.28 -12.59 8.43
CA LEU A 165 8.47 -13.62 7.41
C LEU A 165 9.65 -13.27 6.50
N SER A 166 10.41 -14.29 6.12
CA SER A 166 11.38 -14.20 5.03
C SER A 166 10.66 -13.93 3.69
N PRO A 167 11.38 -13.43 2.66
CA PRO A 167 10.80 -13.23 1.33
C PRO A 167 10.19 -14.49 0.71
N ALA A 168 10.73 -15.68 1.06
CA ALA A 168 10.17 -16.97 0.72
C ALA A 168 9.96 -17.80 2.00
N TRP A 169 8.76 -18.32 2.20
CA TRP A 169 8.39 -19.17 3.32
C TRP A 169 7.85 -20.50 2.81
N VAL A 170 8.64 -21.56 2.99
CA VAL A 170 8.29 -22.91 2.54
C VAL A 170 7.61 -23.64 3.68
N ARG A 171 6.41 -24.19 3.43
CA ARG A 171 5.66 -24.94 4.44
C ARG A 171 4.69 -25.92 3.80
N THR A 172 4.12 -26.81 4.60
CA THR A 172 3.12 -27.81 4.17
C THR A 172 1.75 -27.45 4.72
N ASP A 173 0.76 -27.37 3.83
CA ASP A 173 -0.64 -27.09 4.16
C ASP A 173 -1.56 -27.55 3.00
N GLU A 174 -2.86 -27.33 3.13
CA GLU A 174 -3.83 -27.44 2.03
C GLU A 174 -4.01 -26.09 1.32
N TRP A 175 -3.76 -26.03 0.01
CA TRP A 175 -3.67 -24.78 -0.75
C TRP A 175 -4.95 -24.46 -1.53
N TYR A 176 -5.64 -23.39 -1.14
CA TYR A 176 -6.91 -23.02 -1.77
C TYR A 176 -6.72 -22.28 -3.09
N ASN A 177 -7.39 -22.76 -4.13
CA ASN A 177 -7.76 -21.97 -5.29
C ASN A 177 -9.05 -21.20 -4.97
N TYR A 178 -9.16 -19.99 -5.53
CA TYR A 178 -10.29 -19.10 -5.28
C TYR A 178 -11.12 -18.88 -6.54
N ARG A 179 -12.41 -18.57 -6.35
CA ARG A 179 -13.33 -18.26 -7.48
C ARG A 179 -12.93 -16.97 -8.20
N THR A 180 -12.29 -16.05 -7.49
CA THR A 180 -11.83 -14.75 -7.98
C THR A 180 -10.49 -14.40 -7.36
N ASN A 181 -9.68 -13.61 -8.07
CA ASN A 181 -8.45 -13.05 -7.51
C ASN A 181 -8.76 -11.79 -6.67
N PRO A 182 -8.41 -11.74 -5.36
CA PRO A 182 -8.76 -10.63 -4.47
C PRO A 182 -7.94 -9.35 -4.70
N ARG A 183 -6.83 -9.38 -5.47
CA ARG A 183 -5.85 -8.29 -5.57
C ARG A 183 -6.43 -6.93 -5.99
N SER A 184 -7.49 -6.93 -6.79
CA SER A 184 -8.14 -5.68 -7.21
C SER A 184 -8.89 -4.98 -6.08
N GLY A 185 -9.36 -5.74 -5.08
CA GLY A 185 -10.13 -5.26 -3.94
C GLY A 185 -9.41 -5.35 -2.60
N ALA A 186 -8.25 -5.99 -2.52
CA ALA A 186 -7.51 -6.21 -1.29
C ALA A 186 -6.01 -5.89 -1.40
N ARG A 187 -5.38 -5.57 -0.26
CA ARG A 187 -3.94 -5.56 -0.13
C ARG A 187 -3.45 -6.99 0.05
N VAL A 188 -2.87 -7.55 -1.01
CA VAL A 188 -2.19 -8.85 -0.94
C VAL A 188 -0.94 -8.71 -0.06
N LEU A 189 -0.79 -9.62 0.90
CA LEU A 189 0.35 -9.71 1.80
C LEU A 189 1.31 -10.82 1.38
N SER A 190 0.77 -11.93 0.86
CA SER A 190 1.55 -13.01 0.29
C SER A 190 0.81 -13.79 -0.80
N THR A 191 1.58 -14.44 -1.66
CA THR A 191 1.12 -15.28 -2.78
C THR A 191 1.75 -16.67 -2.72
N LEU A 192 1.07 -17.66 -3.30
CA LEU A 192 1.64 -18.98 -3.54
C LEU A 192 2.44 -18.99 -4.85
N ASP A 193 3.60 -19.65 -4.82
CA ASP A 193 4.39 -19.94 -6.01
C ASP A 193 3.93 -21.28 -6.61
N GLU A 194 3.02 -21.21 -7.59
CA GLU A 194 2.47 -22.39 -8.28
C GLU A 194 3.51 -23.24 -9.00
N SER A 195 4.74 -22.75 -9.21
CA SER A 195 5.83 -23.59 -9.76
C SER A 195 6.38 -24.61 -8.75
N THR A 196 6.02 -24.49 -7.47
CA THR A 196 6.59 -25.28 -6.36
C THR A 196 5.65 -26.37 -5.85
N TYR A 197 4.43 -26.46 -6.38
CA TYR A 197 3.44 -27.46 -6.00
C TYR A 197 2.51 -27.78 -7.18
N SER A 198 1.63 -28.77 -7.03
CA SER A 198 0.69 -29.20 -8.08
C SER A 198 -0.77 -28.92 -7.72
N GLY A 199 -1.59 -28.59 -8.74
CA GLY A 199 -3.04 -28.38 -8.61
C GLY A 199 -3.47 -26.94 -8.29
N GLY A 200 -2.54 -25.97 -8.33
CA GLY A 200 -2.87 -24.55 -8.41
C GLY A 200 -3.61 -24.22 -9.71
N SER A 201 -4.57 -23.30 -9.65
CA SER A 201 -5.38 -22.89 -10.80
C SER A 201 -5.56 -21.37 -10.92
N MET A 202 -4.79 -20.58 -10.17
CA MET A 202 -4.83 -19.12 -10.15
C MET A 202 -3.76 -18.51 -11.07
N GLY A 203 -2.74 -19.29 -11.45
CA GLY A 203 -1.69 -18.91 -12.38
C GLY A 203 -0.59 -18.08 -11.71
N ALA A 204 -0.04 -17.11 -12.44
CA ALA A 204 1.10 -16.32 -11.98
C ALA A 204 0.83 -15.45 -10.74
N ASP A 205 -0.45 -15.21 -10.42
CA ASP A 205 -0.87 -14.43 -9.27
C ASP A 205 -1.88 -15.23 -8.44
N HIS A 206 -1.38 -15.89 -7.40
CA HIS A 206 -2.16 -16.70 -6.47
C HIS A 206 -2.10 -16.12 -5.04
N PRO A 207 -2.88 -15.07 -4.71
CA PRO A 207 -2.95 -14.54 -3.35
C PRO A 207 -3.38 -15.60 -2.35
N ILE A 208 -2.72 -15.65 -1.19
CA ILE A 208 -3.04 -16.59 -0.11
C ILE A 208 -3.27 -15.91 1.23
N THR A 209 -2.71 -14.72 1.44
CA THR A 209 -2.98 -13.88 2.62
C THR A 209 -3.18 -12.43 2.17
N TRP A 210 -4.22 -11.77 2.66
CA TRP A 210 -4.53 -10.38 2.33
C TRP A 210 -5.25 -9.66 3.48
N CYS A 211 -5.27 -8.33 3.40
CA CYS A 211 -6.05 -7.48 4.29
C CYS A 211 -6.83 -6.41 3.51
N LYS A 212 -7.88 -5.88 4.14
CA LYS A 212 -8.77 -4.87 3.56
C LYS A 212 -9.27 -3.89 4.63
N PRO A 213 -9.46 -2.61 4.31
CA PRO A 213 -10.41 -1.77 5.04
C PRO A 213 -11.86 -2.19 4.69
N MET A 214 -12.77 -2.12 5.66
CA MET A 214 -14.18 -2.50 5.50
C MET A 214 -15.08 -1.40 6.10
N ALA A 215 -15.40 -0.36 5.31
CA ALA A 215 -15.96 0.88 5.86
C ALA A 215 -15.08 1.39 7.03
N SER A 216 -15.59 1.43 8.26
CA SER A 216 -14.79 1.76 9.45
C SER A 216 -14.08 0.55 10.08
N GLY A 217 -14.44 -0.68 9.67
CA GLY A 217 -13.86 -1.94 10.13
C GLY A 217 -12.64 -2.38 9.34
N ARG A 218 -12.13 -3.56 9.69
CA ARG A 218 -10.89 -4.14 9.16
C ARG A 218 -11.07 -5.64 8.92
N SER A 219 -10.57 -6.11 7.78
CA SER A 219 -10.56 -7.54 7.43
C SER A 219 -9.14 -8.02 7.21
N PHE A 220 -8.79 -9.13 7.84
CA PHE A 220 -7.60 -9.93 7.54
C PHE A 220 -8.05 -11.33 7.17
N TYR A 221 -7.45 -11.91 6.13
CA TYR A 221 -7.69 -13.28 5.74
C TYR A 221 -6.37 -13.98 5.40
N THR A 222 -6.25 -15.23 5.81
CA THR A 222 -5.24 -16.16 5.29
C THR A 222 -5.89 -17.48 4.90
N GLY A 223 -5.57 -18.01 3.74
CA GLY A 223 -5.99 -19.33 3.26
C GLY A 223 -5.17 -20.48 3.87
N THR A 224 -4.28 -20.17 4.80
CA THR A 224 -3.46 -21.15 5.50
C THR A 224 -4.06 -21.53 6.85
N GLY A 225 -3.72 -22.70 7.38
CA GLY A 225 -4.19 -23.19 8.68
C GLY A 225 -5.12 -24.40 8.62
N HIS A 226 -5.03 -25.24 7.58
CA HIS A 226 -5.74 -26.52 7.52
C HIS A 226 -5.19 -27.48 8.56
N THR A 227 -3.87 -27.68 8.56
CA THR A 227 -3.18 -28.71 9.32
C THR A 227 -3.00 -28.33 10.79
N ARG A 228 -2.96 -29.32 11.69
CA ARG A 228 -2.68 -29.09 13.12
C ARG A 228 -1.27 -28.53 13.32
N GLU A 229 -0.34 -29.00 12.51
CA GLU A 229 1.08 -28.64 12.50
C GLU A 229 1.27 -27.14 12.22
N SER A 230 0.37 -26.54 11.42
CA SER A 230 0.38 -25.09 11.18
C SER A 230 0.38 -24.29 12.49
N TYR A 231 -0.41 -24.70 13.47
CA TYR A 231 -0.58 -23.98 14.74
C TYR A 231 0.61 -24.14 15.70
N ALA A 232 1.54 -25.05 15.40
CA ALA A 232 2.81 -25.19 16.10
C ALA A 232 3.96 -24.38 15.45
N ASP A 233 3.83 -23.99 14.17
CA ASP A 233 4.83 -23.22 13.44
C ASP A 233 4.94 -21.79 14.00
N PRO A 234 6.09 -21.37 14.56
CA PRO A 234 6.27 -20.03 15.13
C PRO A 234 5.94 -18.90 14.14
N ALA A 235 6.25 -19.06 12.86
CA ALA A 235 5.98 -18.05 11.84
C ALA A 235 4.46 -17.92 11.60
N PHE A 236 3.72 -19.03 11.57
CA PHE A 236 2.26 -19.01 11.47
C PHE A 236 1.61 -18.42 12.74
N ARG A 237 2.10 -18.78 13.93
CA ARG A 237 1.62 -18.21 15.21
C ARG A 237 1.73 -16.68 15.22
N THR A 238 2.88 -16.14 14.82
CA THR A 238 3.09 -14.68 14.73
C THR A 238 2.22 -14.05 13.64
N MET A 239 1.98 -14.74 12.51
CA MET A 239 1.05 -14.24 11.48
C MET A 239 -0.37 -14.10 12.01
N ILE A 240 -0.88 -15.10 12.74
CA ILE A 240 -2.21 -15.05 13.35
C ILE A 240 -2.30 -13.94 14.39
N LEU A 241 -1.28 -13.77 15.24
CA LEU A 241 -1.22 -12.64 16.17
C LEU A 241 -1.28 -11.30 15.44
N GLY A 242 -0.46 -11.11 14.40
CA GLY A 242 -0.44 -9.86 13.62
C GLY A 242 -1.77 -9.57 12.91
N GLY A 243 -2.46 -10.61 12.42
CA GLY A 243 -3.79 -10.50 11.83
C GLY A 243 -4.85 -10.07 12.85
N ILE A 244 -4.84 -10.68 14.04
CA ILE A 244 -5.72 -10.31 15.16
C ILE A 244 -5.44 -8.87 15.62
N ARG A 245 -4.18 -8.50 15.82
CA ARG A 245 -3.80 -7.14 16.24
C ARG A 245 -4.24 -6.09 15.22
N TYR A 246 -4.11 -6.35 13.92
CA TYR A 246 -4.64 -5.45 12.89
C TYR A 246 -6.18 -5.36 12.95
N ALA A 247 -6.88 -6.50 12.97
CA ALA A 247 -8.35 -6.52 13.06
C ALA A 247 -8.86 -5.77 14.30
N ALA A 248 -8.20 -5.95 15.45
CA ALA A 248 -8.45 -5.26 16.71
C ALA A 248 -7.93 -3.82 16.77
N ASN A 249 -7.40 -3.27 15.66
CA ASN A 249 -6.88 -1.90 15.56
C ASN A 249 -5.69 -1.59 16.50
N ARG A 250 -4.96 -2.63 16.95
CA ARG A 250 -3.76 -2.52 17.79
C ARG A 250 -2.49 -2.25 16.99
N THR A 251 -2.47 -2.68 15.73
CA THR A 251 -1.45 -2.29 14.75
C THR A 251 -2.10 -1.62 13.54
N LYS A 252 -1.37 -0.69 12.92
CA LYS A 252 -1.79 0.07 11.74
C LYS A 252 -1.09 -0.46 10.50
N ALA A 253 -1.82 -0.53 9.39
CA ALA A 253 -1.28 -0.97 8.11
C ALA A 253 -2.07 -0.33 6.95
N ASP A 254 -1.37 0.00 5.86
CA ASP A 254 -2.03 0.36 4.62
C ASP A 254 -2.56 -0.90 3.90
N CYS A 255 -3.82 -1.22 4.17
CA CYS A 255 -4.52 -2.35 3.56
C CYS A 255 -5.35 -1.98 2.32
N ARG A 256 -5.12 -0.80 1.73
CA ARG A 256 -5.72 -0.44 0.42
C ARG A 256 -5.07 -1.28 -0.69
N PRO A 257 -5.82 -1.65 -1.75
CA PRO A 257 -5.25 -2.35 -2.90
C PRO A 257 -4.06 -1.58 -3.49
N GLU A 258 -3.01 -2.31 -3.89
CA GLU A 258 -1.79 -1.72 -4.43
C GLU A 258 -1.48 -2.32 -5.80
N THR A 259 -1.49 -1.48 -6.84
CA THR A 259 -1.22 -1.88 -8.23
C THR A 259 -0.39 -0.83 -8.97
N GLY A 260 0.48 -1.30 -9.86
CA GLY A 260 1.28 -0.45 -10.75
C GLY A 260 2.56 0.14 -10.13
N TYR A 261 3.04 -0.42 -9.03
CA TYR A 261 4.33 -0.03 -8.44
C TYR A 261 5.48 -0.83 -9.06
N THR A 262 6.58 -0.15 -9.31
CA THR A 262 7.87 -0.72 -9.70
C THR A 262 8.80 -0.70 -8.50
N THR A 263 9.48 -1.81 -8.24
CA THR A 263 10.47 -1.91 -7.18
C THR A 263 11.69 -1.04 -7.47
N LEU A 264 12.09 -0.24 -6.49
CA LEU A 264 13.38 0.47 -6.48
C LEU A 264 14.40 -0.23 -5.57
N TYR A 265 13.95 -0.80 -4.46
CA TYR A 265 14.79 -1.59 -3.56
C TYR A 265 13.98 -2.73 -2.92
N ASN A 266 14.49 -3.95 -3.06
CA ASN A 266 14.03 -5.17 -2.39
C ASN A 266 15.22 -6.08 -1.99
N GLY A 267 16.36 -5.47 -1.68
CA GLY A 267 17.62 -6.15 -1.33
C GLY A 267 18.78 -5.87 -2.28
N SER A 268 18.51 -5.43 -3.51
CA SER A 268 19.54 -4.92 -4.41
C SER A 268 19.64 -3.40 -4.35
N THR A 269 20.86 -2.88 -4.22
CA THR A 269 21.17 -1.44 -4.31
C THR A 269 21.56 -1.00 -5.73
N THR A 270 21.30 -1.82 -6.75
CA THR A 270 21.50 -1.41 -8.15
C THR A 270 20.72 -0.13 -8.46
N GLY A 271 21.41 0.87 -9.01
CA GLY A 271 20.82 2.19 -9.31
C GLY A 271 20.79 3.17 -8.13
N TRP A 272 21.29 2.75 -6.96
CA TRP A 272 21.47 3.62 -5.79
C TRP A 272 22.93 4.06 -5.65
N THR A 273 23.14 5.23 -5.06
CA THR A 273 24.46 5.80 -4.78
C THR A 273 24.49 6.33 -3.35
N GLN A 274 25.59 6.04 -2.64
CA GLN A 274 25.82 6.53 -1.29
C GLN A 274 26.60 7.85 -1.34
N ALA A 275 26.15 8.85 -0.58
CA ALA A 275 26.86 10.08 -0.30
C ALA A 275 27.11 10.24 1.21
N GLY A 276 28.23 10.86 1.57
CA GLY A 276 28.63 11.09 2.97
C GLY A 276 29.36 9.91 3.64
N PRO A 277 29.90 10.11 4.85
CA PRO A 277 30.64 9.09 5.60
C PRO A 277 29.75 7.99 6.21
N GLY A 278 28.45 8.22 6.34
CA GLY A 278 27.47 7.22 6.76
C GLY A 278 27.05 6.27 5.65
N GLY A 279 26.43 5.15 6.02
CA GLY A 279 25.85 4.20 5.07
C GLY A 279 24.76 3.35 5.67
N PHE A 280 24.41 2.28 4.96
CA PHE A 280 23.40 1.32 5.37
C PHE A 280 23.97 -0.10 5.31
N THR A 281 23.78 -0.87 6.38
CA THR A 281 23.91 -2.33 6.31
C THR A 281 22.75 -2.88 5.51
N ASN A 282 22.96 -3.94 4.72
CA ASN A 282 21.92 -4.55 3.89
C ASN A 282 21.83 -6.04 4.21
N SER A 283 20.79 -6.44 4.94
CA SER A 283 20.56 -7.82 5.36
C SER A 283 19.08 -8.16 5.25
N ASP A 284 18.77 -9.35 4.72
CA ASP A 284 17.39 -9.82 4.49
C ASP A 284 16.49 -8.76 3.79
N ALA A 285 17.05 -8.13 2.76
CA ALA A 285 16.42 -7.05 2.01
C ALA A 285 15.94 -5.87 2.87
N THR A 286 16.66 -5.60 3.96
CA THR A 286 16.44 -4.48 4.87
C THR A 286 17.73 -3.67 4.97
N LEU A 287 17.61 -2.37 4.71
CA LEU A 287 18.66 -1.38 4.95
C LEU A 287 18.54 -0.91 6.39
N THR A 288 19.64 -0.86 7.14
CA THR A 288 19.67 -0.22 8.47
C THR A 288 20.81 0.78 8.51
N SER A 289 20.51 2.01 8.92
CA SER A 289 21.47 3.11 9.08
C SER A 289 22.68 2.68 9.92
N SER A 290 23.86 3.21 9.58
CA SER A 290 25.11 2.88 10.26
C SER A 290 26.19 3.93 9.99
N GLY A 291 26.97 4.28 11.01
CA GLY A 291 28.01 5.31 10.90
C GLY A 291 27.43 6.73 11.01
N GLY A 292 28.09 7.73 10.42
CA GLY A 292 27.69 9.14 10.53
C GLY A 292 26.64 9.58 9.51
N MET A 293 26.57 10.88 9.23
CA MET A 293 25.65 11.45 8.23
C MET A 293 25.87 10.83 6.84
N GLY A 294 24.80 10.39 6.19
CA GLY A 294 24.83 9.74 4.90
C GLY A 294 23.51 9.85 4.15
N MET A 295 23.56 9.66 2.84
CA MET A 295 22.40 9.74 1.97
C MET A 295 22.48 8.64 0.90
N LEU A 296 21.59 7.66 0.97
CA LEU A 296 21.47 6.64 -0.07
C LEU A 296 20.36 7.06 -1.04
N TRP A 297 20.75 7.49 -2.23
CA TRP A 297 19.83 8.08 -3.21
C TRP A 297 19.77 7.29 -4.51
N TYR A 298 18.60 7.31 -5.15
CA TYR A 298 18.39 6.63 -6.41
C TYR A 298 18.93 7.47 -7.58
N SER A 299 20.16 7.18 -8.00
CA SER A 299 20.89 7.97 -9.00
C SER A 299 20.61 7.57 -10.44
N ALA A 300 19.99 6.41 -10.66
CA ALA A 300 19.72 5.92 -12.01
C ALA A 300 18.78 6.82 -12.83
N LYS A 301 17.88 7.58 -12.18
CA LYS A 301 17.03 8.59 -12.83
C LYS A 301 16.41 9.56 -11.84
N GLU A 302 15.95 10.69 -12.36
CA GLU A 302 15.03 11.59 -11.68
C GLU A 302 13.57 11.12 -11.81
N PHE A 303 12.75 11.52 -10.85
CA PHE A 303 11.31 11.30 -10.83
C PHE A 303 10.56 12.62 -10.86
N ARG A 304 9.31 12.57 -11.35
CA ARG A 304 8.42 13.74 -11.49
C ARG A 304 7.17 13.59 -10.64
N SER A 305 6.01 13.30 -11.25
CA SER A 305 4.80 12.95 -10.51
C SER A 305 4.75 11.46 -10.22
N TYR A 306 4.70 11.11 -8.94
CA TYR A 306 4.79 9.73 -8.48
C TYR A 306 4.10 9.54 -7.13
N SER A 307 3.71 8.30 -6.85
CA SER A 307 3.52 7.81 -5.50
C SER A 307 4.71 6.93 -5.14
N LEU A 308 5.52 7.37 -4.17
CA LEU A 308 6.63 6.62 -3.61
C LEU A 308 6.13 5.94 -2.34
N LYS A 309 6.34 4.64 -2.22
CA LYS A 309 6.10 3.93 -0.97
C LYS A 309 7.37 3.27 -0.46
N LEU A 310 7.55 3.27 0.85
CA LEU A 310 8.62 2.56 1.55
C LEU A 310 8.16 2.17 2.94
N ASP A 311 8.76 1.11 3.46
CA ASP A 311 8.50 0.62 4.81
C ASP A 311 9.70 0.99 5.69
N TRP A 312 9.44 1.51 6.88
CA TRP A 312 10.46 1.94 7.83
C TRP A 312 10.16 1.47 9.25
N ARG A 313 11.20 1.39 10.08
CA ARG A 313 11.11 1.02 11.51
C ARG A 313 12.27 1.66 12.27
N MET A 314 11.99 2.17 13.46
CA MET A 314 13.01 2.56 14.44
C MET A 314 12.79 1.79 15.75
N PRO A 315 13.84 1.30 16.43
CA PRO A 315 13.71 0.57 17.69
C PRO A 315 13.33 1.47 18.87
N GLY A 316 13.64 2.77 18.79
CA GLY A 316 13.38 3.72 19.87
C GLY A 316 13.21 5.13 19.33
N ASP A 317 13.89 6.06 19.98
CA ASP A 317 13.96 7.46 19.59
C ASP A 317 15.22 7.64 18.73
N ASP A 318 15.03 7.60 17.42
CA ASP A 318 16.07 7.70 16.41
C ASP A 318 15.64 8.73 15.35
N ASN A 319 16.61 9.32 14.64
CA ASN A 319 16.35 10.32 13.62
C ASN A 319 16.73 9.82 12.21
N SER A 320 15.84 10.02 11.25
CA SER A 320 16.09 9.81 9.84
C SER A 320 15.01 10.52 9.01
N GLY A 321 15.06 10.37 7.69
CA GLY A 321 14.07 10.94 6.81
C GLY A 321 14.16 10.42 5.38
N VAL A 322 13.17 10.81 4.59
CA VAL A 322 13.11 10.55 3.15
C VAL A 322 13.18 11.88 2.43
N VAL A 323 14.25 12.09 1.65
CA VAL A 323 14.48 13.36 0.94
C VAL A 323 14.00 13.26 -0.50
N LEU A 324 13.24 14.25 -0.95
CA LEU A 324 12.59 14.29 -2.26
C LEU A 324 12.93 15.58 -3.03
N GLY A 325 12.97 15.51 -4.36
CA GLY A 325 13.02 16.70 -5.22
C GLY A 325 14.33 17.48 -5.14
N PHE A 326 15.47 16.78 -5.16
CA PHE A 326 16.79 17.40 -5.16
C PHE A 326 17.59 16.99 -6.41
N PRO A 327 18.52 17.84 -6.89
CA PRO A 327 19.39 17.52 -8.01
C PRO A 327 20.48 16.51 -7.61
N ALA A 328 21.08 15.85 -8.60
CA ALA A 328 22.21 14.95 -8.36
C ALA A 328 23.35 15.66 -7.62
N GLY A 329 23.94 14.97 -6.64
CA GLY A 329 25.02 15.50 -5.81
C GLY A 329 25.84 14.40 -5.13
N SER A 330 26.99 14.78 -4.58
CA SER A 330 27.94 13.86 -3.93
C SER A 330 28.01 14.01 -2.41
N THR A 331 27.21 14.91 -1.83
CA THR A 331 27.17 15.16 -0.37
C THR A 331 25.73 15.09 0.15
N PRO A 332 25.52 14.68 1.43
CA PRO A 332 24.21 14.75 2.06
C PRO A 332 23.60 16.16 2.05
N ASP A 333 24.43 17.19 2.28
CA ASP A 333 24.00 18.59 2.26
C ASP A 333 23.40 19.03 0.92
N SER A 334 23.87 18.46 -0.20
CA SER A 334 23.29 18.74 -1.52
C SER A 334 21.84 18.28 -1.60
N ALA A 335 21.47 17.18 -0.96
CA ALA A 335 20.09 16.72 -0.92
C ALA A 335 19.26 17.57 0.06
N LEU A 336 19.77 17.79 1.28
CA LEU A 336 19.04 18.49 2.35
C LEU A 336 18.83 19.99 2.07
N SER A 337 19.77 20.63 1.38
CA SER A 337 19.69 22.06 1.06
C SER A 337 18.76 22.37 -0.11
N ASN A 338 18.55 21.40 -1.02
CA ASN A 338 17.81 21.60 -2.27
C ASN A 338 16.48 20.82 -2.33
N GLY A 339 16.32 19.79 -1.51
CA GLY A 339 15.12 18.96 -1.46
C GLY A 339 14.23 19.21 -0.25
N TYR A 340 13.25 18.33 -0.08
CA TYR A 340 12.37 18.27 1.08
C TYR A 340 12.50 16.94 1.79
N GLU A 341 12.82 16.99 3.06
CA GLU A 341 12.85 15.84 3.94
C GLU A 341 11.48 15.61 4.57
N VAL A 342 10.96 14.39 4.42
CA VAL A 342 9.85 13.87 5.22
C VAL A 342 10.43 13.13 6.42
N GLN A 343 10.21 13.69 7.61
CA GLN A 343 10.86 13.23 8.83
C GLN A 343 10.42 11.86 9.32
N ILE A 344 11.34 11.16 9.97
CA ILE A 344 11.14 9.96 10.80
C ILE A 344 11.86 10.26 12.12
N ASP A 345 11.09 10.70 13.12
CA ASP A 345 11.60 11.09 14.44
C ASP A 345 10.43 11.09 15.45
N ALA A 346 10.64 10.49 16.62
CA ALA A 346 9.61 10.34 17.64
C ALA A 346 9.49 11.55 18.58
N THR A 347 10.50 12.41 18.73
CA THR A 347 10.61 13.35 19.86
C THR A 347 10.94 14.81 19.52
N ASP A 348 11.07 15.19 18.25
CA ASP A 348 11.34 16.59 17.90
C ASP A 348 10.10 17.51 17.94
N THR A 349 10.32 18.82 17.72
CA THR A 349 9.29 19.84 17.62
C THR A 349 8.25 19.51 16.55
N ALA A 350 7.07 20.13 16.62
CA ALA A 350 5.94 19.80 15.75
C ALA A 350 6.28 19.85 14.24
N ASP A 351 7.22 20.69 13.83
CA ASP A 351 7.72 20.85 12.45
C ASP A 351 8.91 19.96 12.08
N LYS A 352 9.35 19.06 12.97
CA LYS A 352 10.50 18.16 12.79
C LYS A 352 10.26 16.72 13.26
N THR A 353 9.05 16.41 13.69
CA THR A 353 8.59 15.07 14.04
C THR A 353 8.20 14.24 12.82
N THR A 354 8.02 12.92 13.01
CA THR A 354 7.53 11.96 12.02
C THR A 354 6.39 12.53 11.15
N GLY A 355 6.62 12.61 9.84
CA GLY A 355 5.66 13.08 8.84
C GLY A 355 5.68 14.59 8.57
N ALA A 356 6.48 15.36 9.32
CA ALA A 356 6.75 16.75 9.00
C ALA A 356 7.53 16.88 7.69
N ILE A 357 7.29 17.96 6.97
CA ILE A 357 8.28 18.47 6.01
C ILE A 357 9.27 19.28 6.84
N TYR A 358 10.49 18.75 7.01
CA TYR A 358 11.44 19.21 8.04
C TYR A 358 11.61 20.73 8.06
N GLY A 359 11.23 21.36 9.17
CA GLY A 359 11.35 22.81 9.40
C GLY A 359 10.45 23.69 8.53
N VAL A 360 9.54 23.10 7.73
CA VAL A 360 8.68 23.81 6.77
C VAL A 360 7.20 23.63 7.09
N LYS A 361 6.76 22.40 7.36
CA LYS A 361 5.34 22.12 7.63
C LYS A 361 5.15 20.93 8.57
N ALA A 362 4.59 21.19 9.74
CA ALA A 362 4.14 20.19 10.69
C ALA A 362 3.05 19.27 10.09
N PRO A 363 3.00 17.98 10.47
CA PRO A 363 1.89 17.10 10.12
C PRO A 363 0.65 17.45 10.96
N ASP A 364 -0.49 16.92 10.55
CA ASP A 364 -1.64 16.76 11.44
C ASP A 364 -1.27 15.75 12.54
N THR A 365 -0.98 16.30 13.73
CA THR A 365 -0.53 15.54 14.90
C THR A 365 -1.53 14.46 15.31
N ALA A 366 -2.83 14.75 15.28
CA ALA A 366 -3.85 13.79 15.69
C ALA A 366 -3.95 12.64 14.68
N ALA A 367 -3.91 12.95 13.38
CA ALA A 367 -3.90 11.93 12.33
C ALA A 367 -2.62 11.08 12.37
N ARG A 368 -1.46 11.70 12.63
CA ARG A 368 -0.17 11.00 12.82
C ARG A 368 -0.26 10.03 13.98
N ASP A 369 -0.67 10.48 15.17
CA ASP A 369 -0.70 9.64 16.38
C ASP A 369 -1.69 8.48 16.26
N ALA A 370 -2.80 8.70 15.55
CA ALA A 370 -3.76 7.65 15.27
C ALA A 370 -3.24 6.62 14.25
N ALA A 371 -2.23 6.95 13.44
CA ALA A 371 -1.73 6.12 12.35
C ALA A 371 -0.34 5.51 12.62
N LEU A 372 0.43 6.06 13.54
CA LEU A 372 1.79 5.62 13.85
C LEU A 372 1.79 4.35 14.70
N ASN A 373 2.56 3.35 14.28
CA ASN A 373 2.87 2.19 15.12
C ASN A 373 3.98 2.52 16.13
N PRO A 374 3.98 1.90 17.32
CA PRO A 374 5.00 2.14 18.34
C PRO A 374 6.42 1.76 17.88
N PRO A 375 7.46 2.24 18.57
CA PRO A 375 8.85 1.83 18.31
C PRO A 375 9.02 0.30 18.28
N GLY A 376 9.86 -0.17 17.36
CA GLY A 376 10.07 -1.58 17.07
C GLY A 376 9.10 -2.17 16.04
N GLU A 377 8.03 -1.47 15.70
CA GLU A 377 7.06 -1.91 14.67
C GLU A 377 7.27 -1.20 13.33
N TRP A 378 6.88 -1.89 12.25
CA TRP A 378 7.00 -1.36 10.91
C TRP A 378 5.88 -0.37 10.59
N ASN A 379 6.25 0.68 9.89
CA ASN A 379 5.36 1.69 9.34
C ASN A 379 5.56 1.77 7.83
N THR A 380 4.52 2.14 7.09
CA THR A 380 4.61 2.44 5.67
C THR A 380 4.37 3.92 5.45
N TYR A 381 5.29 4.57 4.73
CA TYR A 381 5.00 5.83 4.07
C TYR A 381 4.49 5.62 2.66
N GLU A 382 3.50 6.44 2.29
CA GLU A 382 3.21 6.80 0.91
C GLU A 382 3.41 8.30 0.74
N LEU A 383 4.32 8.67 -0.14
CA LEU A 383 4.70 10.04 -0.46
C LEU A 383 4.21 10.32 -1.89
N LEU A 384 3.11 11.05 -2.00
CA LEU A 384 2.47 11.39 -3.27
C LEU A 384 2.94 12.77 -3.71
N VAL A 385 3.70 12.82 -4.80
CA VAL A 385 4.22 14.03 -5.42
C VAL A 385 3.51 14.29 -6.73
N GLU A 386 2.88 15.46 -6.85
CA GLU A 386 2.19 15.94 -8.06
C GLU A 386 2.54 17.43 -8.29
N GLY A 387 3.44 17.67 -9.24
CA GLY A 387 4.01 19.01 -9.44
C GLY A 387 4.81 19.47 -8.22
N GLU A 388 4.39 20.59 -7.61
CA GLU A 388 5.00 21.12 -6.38
C GLU A 388 4.27 20.67 -5.10
N ARG A 389 3.23 19.83 -5.22
CA ARG A 389 2.47 19.32 -4.08
C ARG A 389 3.02 17.98 -3.60
N LEU A 390 3.21 17.86 -2.30
CA LEU A 390 3.60 16.64 -1.60
C LEU A 390 2.55 16.30 -0.54
N GLN A 391 1.92 15.13 -0.67
CA GLN A 391 1.04 14.57 0.36
C GLN A 391 1.75 13.39 1.04
N VAL A 392 1.73 13.38 2.37
CA VAL A 392 2.35 12.33 3.19
C VAL A 392 1.24 11.50 3.81
N PHE A 393 1.27 10.19 3.55
CA PHE A 393 0.42 9.23 4.21
C PHE A 393 1.26 8.27 5.05
N LEU A 394 0.81 8.02 6.27
CA LEU A 394 1.38 7.06 7.20
C LEU A 394 0.37 5.94 7.42
N ASN A 395 0.77 4.70 7.12
CA ASN A 395 -0.09 3.51 7.22
C ASN A 395 -1.47 3.69 6.56
N GLY A 396 -1.51 4.41 5.43
CA GLY A 396 -2.71 4.69 4.65
C GLY A 396 -3.52 5.93 5.07
N VAL A 397 -3.17 6.57 6.18
CA VAL A 397 -3.80 7.81 6.67
C VAL A 397 -3.03 9.02 6.18
N LYS A 398 -3.70 10.00 5.57
CA LYS A 398 -3.04 11.26 5.18
C LYS A 398 -2.73 12.09 6.42
N ILE A 399 -1.47 12.43 6.62
CA ILE A 399 -0.99 13.19 7.79
C ILE A 399 -0.34 14.52 7.42
N ASN A 400 0.01 14.75 6.15
CA ASN A 400 0.52 16.04 5.71
C ASN A 400 0.11 16.33 4.25
N ASP A 401 -0.02 17.60 3.91
CA ASP A 401 -0.44 18.08 2.58
C ASP A 401 0.26 19.42 2.32
N PHE A 402 1.47 19.34 1.80
CA PHE A 402 2.37 20.46 1.56
C PHE A 402 2.34 20.88 0.08
N THR A 403 2.50 22.17 -0.20
CA THR A 403 2.72 22.68 -1.55
C THR A 403 3.88 23.64 -1.49
N ASN A 404 4.93 23.35 -2.26
CA ASN A 404 6.11 24.18 -2.32
C ASN A 404 5.79 25.55 -2.96
N THR A 405 6.32 26.61 -2.35
CA THR A 405 6.30 27.99 -2.84
C THR A 405 7.69 28.63 -2.88
N ASP A 406 8.73 27.91 -2.45
CA ASP A 406 10.11 28.35 -2.47
C ASP A 406 10.68 28.16 -3.90
N PRO A 407 11.09 29.23 -4.60
CA PRO A 407 11.65 29.12 -5.94
C PRO A 407 13.06 28.48 -5.96
N ALA A 408 13.73 28.32 -4.82
CA ALA A 408 15.05 27.71 -4.73
C ALA A 408 15.02 26.18 -4.68
N ARG A 409 13.85 25.57 -4.44
CA ARG A 409 13.65 24.11 -4.37
C ARG A 409 12.50 23.72 -5.30
N SER A 410 12.48 22.47 -5.77
CA SER A 410 11.38 22.00 -6.61
C SER A 410 11.12 20.51 -6.46
N LEU A 411 9.84 20.15 -6.36
CA LEU A 411 9.40 18.75 -6.38
C LEU A 411 9.03 18.26 -7.80
N THR A 412 9.10 19.13 -8.82
CA THR A 412 8.64 18.80 -10.18
C THR A 412 9.56 17.84 -10.95
N SER A 413 10.84 17.78 -10.56
CA SER A 413 11.85 16.85 -11.06
C SER A 413 12.95 16.72 -10.03
N GLY A 414 13.35 15.50 -9.69
CA GLY A 414 14.51 15.29 -8.83
C GLY A 414 14.67 13.85 -8.36
N HIS A 415 15.68 13.62 -7.55
CA HIS A 415 15.96 12.32 -6.97
C HIS A 415 15.20 12.08 -5.67
N ILE A 416 15.23 10.83 -5.22
CA ILE A 416 14.74 10.39 -3.92
C ILE A 416 15.90 9.82 -3.12
N ALA A 417 15.87 9.97 -1.80
CA ALA A 417 16.89 9.42 -0.92
C ALA A 417 16.36 8.95 0.42
N LEU A 418 17.08 7.99 1.00
CA LEU A 418 16.97 7.57 2.39
C LEU A 418 18.13 8.20 3.17
N GLN A 419 17.80 8.92 4.23
CA GLN A 419 18.81 9.58 5.07
C GLN A 419 19.33 8.61 6.13
N ASN A 420 20.64 8.60 6.32
CA ASN A 420 21.26 8.17 7.57
C ASN A 420 21.68 9.45 8.31
N HIS A 421 21.01 9.75 9.42
CA HIS A 421 21.18 11.04 10.09
C HIS A 421 22.53 11.12 10.84
N GLY A 422 22.85 10.14 11.68
CA GLY A 422 24.05 10.20 12.49
C GLY A 422 24.40 8.91 13.23
N SER A 423 25.57 8.97 13.88
CA SER A 423 26.07 7.85 14.68
C SER A 423 25.13 7.56 15.84
N GLY A 424 24.49 6.40 15.82
CA GLY A 424 23.57 5.95 16.88
C GLY A 424 22.09 6.02 16.50
N ASP A 425 21.75 6.53 15.32
CA ASP A 425 20.39 6.51 14.79
C ASP A 425 20.12 5.20 14.02
N ASP A 426 19.39 4.26 14.63
CA ASP A 426 19.17 2.91 14.10
C ASP A 426 17.85 2.78 13.32
N VAL A 427 17.73 3.50 12.20
CA VAL A 427 16.53 3.44 11.34
C VAL A 427 16.67 2.39 10.23
N SER A 428 15.68 1.50 10.15
CA SER A 428 15.57 0.48 9.11
C SER A 428 14.60 0.89 8.00
N PHE A 429 14.94 0.56 6.75
CA PHE A 429 14.13 0.75 5.55
C PHE A 429 14.05 -0.54 4.73
N ARG A 430 12.90 -0.79 4.10
CA ARG A 430 12.76 -1.86 3.10
C ARG A 430 11.64 -1.58 2.12
N ASN A 431 11.55 -2.43 1.10
CA ASN A 431 10.44 -2.44 0.15
C ASN A 431 10.19 -1.05 -0.44
N VAL A 432 11.22 -0.42 -1.01
CA VAL A 432 11.07 0.90 -1.64
C VAL A 432 10.55 0.67 -3.06
N ARG A 433 9.41 1.26 -3.37
CA ARG A 433 8.71 1.08 -4.64
C ARG A 433 8.04 2.37 -5.07
N ILE A 434 7.95 2.57 -6.38
CA ILE A 434 7.41 3.81 -6.95
C ILE A 434 6.40 3.50 -8.05
N LYS A 435 5.31 4.26 -8.05
CA LYS A 435 4.34 4.31 -9.14
C LYS A 435 4.43 5.68 -9.76
N GLU A 436 5.01 5.76 -10.96
CA GLU A 436 4.95 6.98 -11.75
C GLU A 436 3.52 7.19 -12.23
N LEU A 437 2.94 8.34 -11.90
CA LEU A 437 1.50 8.58 -12.08
C LEU A 437 1.13 9.00 -13.50
N GLY A 438 2.05 8.85 -14.46
CA GLY A 438 1.85 9.32 -15.82
C GLY A 438 1.61 10.83 -15.90
N GLY A 439 2.13 11.59 -14.93
CA GLY A 439 2.12 13.06 -14.95
C GLY A 439 3.14 13.58 -15.95
N THR A 440 2.81 13.50 -17.24
CA THR A 440 3.34 14.48 -18.19
C THR A 440 2.98 15.85 -17.66
N VAL A 441 3.95 16.75 -17.59
CA VAL A 441 3.71 18.20 -17.58
C VAL A 441 2.47 18.49 -18.43
N PRO A 442 1.50 19.30 -17.98
CA PRO A 442 0.35 19.65 -18.78
C PRO A 442 0.79 20.07 -20.18
N ARG A 443 0.58 19.19 -21.15
CA ARG A 443 1.06 19.37 -22.51
C ARG A 443 -0.10 19.89 -23.32
N THR A 444 0.11 21.06 -23.89
CA THR A 444 -0.91 21.77 -24.65
C THR A 444 -0.54 21.72 -26.12
N GLY A 445 -1.47 21.24 -26.94
CA GLY A 445 -1.30 21.18 -28.38
C GLY A 445 -2.52 20.56 -29.04
N ARG A 446 -2.37 20.14 -30.30
CA ARG A 446 -3.44 19.47 -31.04
C ARG A 446 -3.53 18.01 -30.66
N ILE A 447 -4.75 17.47 -30.67
CA ILE A 447 -4.98 16.02 -30.73
C ILE A 447 -5.28 15.68 -32.19
N THR A 448 -4.42 14.90 -32.85
CA THR A 448 -4.60 14.50 -34.26
C THR A 448 -5.13 13.08 -34.35
N GLY A 449 -6.25 12.88 -35.05
CA GLY A 449 -6.79 11.57 -35.35
C GLY A 449 -6.07 10.87 -36.49
N GLY A 450 -6.25 9.55 -36.62
CA GLY A 450 -5.65 8.72 -37.68
C GLY A 450 -6.06 9.12 -39.11
N SER A 451 -7.08 9.97 -39.26
CA SER A 451 -7.48 10.58 -40.55
C SER A 451 -6.66 11.83 -40.91
N GLY A 452 -5.73 12.28 -40.06
CA GLY A 452 -4.98 13.54 -40.23
C GLY A 452 -5.77 14.79 -39.81
N LYS A 453 -7.00 14.64 -39.31
CA LYS A 453 -7.84 15.71 -38.77
C LYS A 453 -7.60 15.89 -37.28
N CYS A 454 -7.99 17.05 -36.75
CA CYS A 454 -7.82 17.38 -35.34
C CYS A 454 -9.13 17.29 -34.58
N VAL A 455 -9.04 16.95 -33.29
CA VAL A 455 -10.14 17.07 -32.34
C VAL A 455 -10.40 18.55 -32.09
N ASP A 456 -11.64 18.98 -32.31
CA ASP A 456 -12.05 20.38 -32.34
C ASP A 456 -13.31 20.61 -31.50
N VAL A 457 -13.34 21.73 -30.79
CA VAL A 457 -14.55 22.24 -30.16
C VAL A 457 -15.36 23.01 -31.21
N ALA A 458 -16.57 22.51 -31.53
CA ALA A 458 -17.37 23.09 -32.60
C ALA A 458 -17.64 24.59 -32.42
N GLY A 459 -17.24 25.37 -33.44
CA GLY A 459 -17.37 26.83 -33.44
C GLY A 459 -16.54 27.55 -32.37
N GLY A 460 -15.65 26.86 -31.66
CA GLY A 460 -14.89 27.43 -30.53
C GLY A 460 -15.77 27.87 -29.36
N SER A 461 -16.99 27.33 -29.24
CA SER A 461 -17.92 27.66 -28.17
C SER A 461 -17.52 27.01 -26.84
N SER A 462 -17.46 27.78 -25.77
CA SER A 462 -17.19 27.30 -24.40
C SER A 462 -18.46 26.89 -23.62
N ALA A 463 -19.62 26.84 -24.29
CA ALA A 463 -20.87 26.42 -23.65
C ALA A 463 -20.86 24.91 -23.35
N ASP A 464 -21.43 24.52 -22.21
CA ASP A 464 -21.57 23.10 -21.88
C ASP A 464 -22.50 22.41 -22.87
N GLY A 465 -22.13 21.19 -23.28
CA GLY A 465 -22.81 20.47 -24.36
C GLY A 465 -22.30 20.80 -25.76
N THR A 466 -21.30 21.69 -25.90
CA THR A 466 -20.72 21.98 -27.22
C THR A 466 -20.11 20.71 -27.80
N LYS A 467 -20.51 20.38 -29.03
CA LYS A 467 -20.02 19.22 -29.78
C LYS A 467 -18.48 19.20 -29.89
N ILE A 468 -17.88 18.05 -29.56
CA ILE A 468 -16.51 17.73 -29.96
C ILE A 468 -16.53 17.00 -31.30
N GLN A 469 -15.74 17.47 -32.26
CA GLN A 469 -15.77 17.01 -33.64
C GLN A 469 -14.39 16.82 -34.25
N LEU A 470 -14.35 16.21 -35.43
CA LEU A 470 -13.20 16.31 -36.33
C LEU A 470 -13.26 17.62 -37.12
N TRP A 471 -12.11 18.25 -37.27
CA TRP A 471 -11.95 19.41 -38.14
C TRP A 471 -10.56 19.47 -38.75
N THR A 472 -10.40 20.20 -39.85
CA THR A 472 -9.09 20.51 -40.43
C THR A 472 -8.20 21.16 -39.37
N CYS A 473 -6.99 20.62 -39.20
CA CYS A 473 -6.05 21.08 -38.17
C CYS A 473 -5.67 22.56 -38.36
N ASN A 474 -5.78 23.35 -37.29
CA ASN A 474 -5.48 24.78 -37.24
C ASN A 474 -4.91 25.16 -35.85
N THR A 475 -4.46 26.40 -35.67
CA THR A 475 -3.84 26.87 -34.41
C THR A 475 -4.83 27.51 -33.44
N ASN A 476 -6.13 27.48 -33.72
CA ASN A 476 -7.12 28.16 -32.89
C ASN A 476 -7.27 27.47 -31.53
N ALA A 477 -7.72 28.23 -30.53
CA ALA A 477 -7.96 27.74 -29.18
C ALA A 477 -8.95 26.55 -29.12
N SER A 478 -9.84 26.40 -30.13
CA SER A 478 -10.76 25.26 -30.24
C SER A 478 -10.06 23.91 -30.46
N GLN A 479 -8.79 23.91 -30.85
CA GLN A 479 -7.97 22.71 -31.06
C GLN A 479 -6.73 22.66 -30.14
N GLN A 480 -6.61 23.60 -29.21
CA GLN A 480 -5.57 23.57 -28.18
C GLN A 480 -6.09 22.78 -26.98
N TRP A 481 -5.68 21.52 -26.90
CA TRP A 481 -6.02 20.61 -25.83
C TRP A 481 -4.86 20.48 -24.86
N THR A 482 -5.12 20.75 -23.58
CA THR A 482 -4.22 20.45 -22.48
C THR A 482 -4.52 19.07 -21.94
N VAL A 483 -3.52 18.18 -21.98
CA VAL A 483 -3.58 16.87 -21.32
C VAL A 483 -3.03 17.01 -19.91
N SER A 484 -3.87 16.79 -18.91
CA SER A 484 -3.52 16.90 -17.49
C SER A 484 -4.01 15.65 -16.75
N GLY A 485 -3.09 14.73 -16.44
CA GLY A 485 -3.43 13.39 -16.00
C GLY A 485 -4.36 12.71 -17.01
N ASN A 486 -5.50 12.21 -16.54
CA ASN A 486 -6.52 11.59 -17.40
C ASN A 486 -7.57 12.59 -17.94
N THR A 487 -7.35 13.90 -17.83
CA THR A 487 -8.30 14.91 -18.34
C THR A 487 -7.77 15.58 -19.59
N LEU A 488 -8.66 15.76 -20.58
CA LEU A 488 -8.41 16.50 -21.81
C LEU A 488 -9.20 17.80 -21.74
N ARG A 489 -8.51 18.95 -21.76
CA ARG A 489 -9.12 20.27 -21.54
C ARG A 489 -8.94 21.21 -22.73
N ALA A 490 -9.99 21.92 -23.11
CA ALA A 490 -9.96 23.01 -24.07
C ALA A 490 -10.92 24.12 -23.60
N LEU A 491 -10.59 25.38 -23.85
CA LEU A 491 -11.42 26.54 -23.46
C LEU A 491 -11.87 26.53 -21.98
N ASN A 492 -10.96 26.11 -21.07
CA ASN A 492 -11.22 25.94 -19.63
C ASN A 492 -12.32 24.93 -19.27
N LYS A 493 -12.64 24.02 -20.18
CA LYS A 493 -13.65 22.96 -20.04
C LYS A 493 -13.03 21.61 -20.36
N CYS A 494 -13.73 20.53 -20.00
CA CYS A 494 -13.27 19.16 -20.15
C CYS A 494 -14.00 18.45 -21.31
N MET A 495 -13.28 17.59 -22.02
CA MET A 495 -13.88 16.59 -22.90
C MET A 495 -14.62 15.55 -22.05
N GLY A 496 -15.94 15.47 -22.20
CA GLY A 496 -16.77 14.55 -21.44
C GLY A 496 -17.82 13.85 -22.29
N VAL A 497 -18.39 12.78 -21.75
CA VAL A 497 -19.46 12.02 -22.40
C VAL A 497 -20.81 12.56 -21.94
N ALA A 498 -21.71 12.85 -22.89
CA ALA A 498 -23.02 13.41 -22.60
C ALA A 498 -23.81 12.52 -21.61
N GLY A 499 -24.27 13.12 -20.52
CA GLY A 499 -25.01 12.43 -19.45
C GLY A 499 -24.23 11.32 -18.74
N GLY A 500 -22.90 11.21 -18.95
CA GLY A 500 -22.11 10.09 -18.41
C GLY A 500 -22.49 8.72 -18.97
N SER A 501 -23.13 8.67 -20.14
CA SER A 501 -23.53 7.42 -20.78
C SER A 501 -22.34 6.51 -21.07
N THR A 502 -22.52 5.21 -20.90
CA THR A 502 -21.52 4.17 -21.21
C THR A 502 -21.81 3.39 -22.49
N ALA A 503 -22.87 3.78 -23.21
CA ALA A 503 -23.33 3.10 -24.42
C ALA A 503 -22.54 3.50 -25.67
N ASN A 504 -22.49 2.59 -26.65
CA ASN A 504 -22.01 2.92 -28.00
C ASN A 504 -22.89 4.03 -28.62
N GLY A 505 -22.25 4.98 -29.31
CA GLY A 505 -22.92 6.14 -29.89
C GLY A 505 -23.12 7.31 -28.92
N ALA A 506 -22.74 7.17 -27.65
CA ALA A 506 -22.79 8.29 -26.71
C ALA A 506 -21.94 9.47 -27.20
N LEU A 507 -22.52 10.67 -27.17
CA LEU A 507 -21.89 11.87 -27.72
C LEU A 507 -20.76 12.35 -26.81
N VAL A 508 -19.63 12.74 -27.42
CA VAL A 508 -18.55 13.43 -26.73
C VAL A 508 -18.71 14.94 -26.92
N GLN A 509 -18.68 15.67 -25.81
CA GLN A 509 -19.00 17.09 -25.76
C GLN A 509 -18.08 17.82 -24.77
N LEU A 510 -17.96 19.13 -24.95
CA LEU A 510 -17.29 20.03 -24.03
C LEU A 510 -18.21 20.33 -22.84
N MET A 511 -17.72 20.16 -21.62
CA MET A 511 -18.50 20.31 -20.39
C MET A 511 -17.65 20.94 -19.28
N THR A 512 -18.29 21.58 -18.31
CA THR A 512 -17.63 22.01 -17.07
C THR A 512 -16.90 20.83 -16.43
N CYS A 513 -15.62 21.02 -16.11
CA CYS A 513 -14.81 20.01 -15.44
C CYS A 513 -15.40 19.73 -14.05
N ASN A 514 -15.81 18.49 -13.80
CA ASN A 514 -16.51 18.08 -12.58
C ASN A 514 -15.86 16.85 -11.90
N GLY A 515 -14.78 16.32 -12.48
CA GLY A 515 -14.05 15.18 -11.91
C GLY A 515 -14.76 13.83 -12.06
N SER A 516 -15.90 13.77 -12.76
CA SER A 516 -16.61 12.51 -13.01
C SER A 516 -15.82 11.58 -13.93
N GLY A 517 -16.09 10.27 -13.82
CA GLY A 517 -15.49 9.25 -14.70
C GLY A 517 -15.76 9.48 -16.19
N SER A 518 -16.84 10.20 -16.53
CA SER A 518 -17.17 10.60 -17.90
C SER A 518 -16.14 11.53 -18.54
N GLN A 519 -15.26 12.16 -17.74
CA GLN A 519 -14.18 13.05 -18.17
C GLN A 519 -12.79 12.42 -18.05
N ASN A 520 -12.72 11.14 -17.68
CA ASN A 520 -11.47 10.40 -17.48
C ASN A 520 -11.12 9.59 -18.74
N TRP A 521 -10.02 9.95 -19.39
CA TRP A 521 -9.50 9.37 -20.62
C TRP A 521 -8.07 8.85 -20.41
N THR A 522 -7.82 7.63 -20.87
CA THR A 522 -6.49 7.00 -20.83
C THR A 522 -6.03 6.68 -22.25
N ALA A 523 -4.80 7.07 -22.58
CA ALA A 523 -4.19 6.69 -23.85
C ALA A 523 -3.71 5.24 -23.82
N GLY A 524 -4.10 4.44 -24.80
CA GLY A 524 -3.61 3.08 -25.03
C GLY A 524 -2.35 3.08 -25.91
N ALA A 525 -1.53 2.03 -25.79
CA ALA A 525 -0.28 1.89 -26.56
C ALA A 525 -0.47 1.87 -28.09
N ASN A 526 -1.68 1.56 -28.56
CA ASN A 526 -2.08 1.57 -29.98
C ASN A 526 -2.62 2.93 -30.47
N GLY A 527 -2.53 3.98 -29.64
CA GLY A 527 -3.08 5.30 -29.92
C GLY A 527 -4.57 5.47 -29.60
N SER A 528 -5.23 4.49 -28.98
CA SER A 528 -6.62 4.67 -28.56
C SER A 528 -6.76 5.67 -27.42
N LEU A 529 -7.86 6.41 -27.34
CA LEU A 529 -8.25 7.16 -26.13
C LEU A 529 -9.46 6.48 -25.51
N VAL A 530 -9.27 5.86 -24.34
CA VAL A 530 -10.27 5.03 -23.66
C VAL A 530 -10.90 5.81 -22.52
N ASN A 531 -12.21 6.00 -22.57
CA ASN A 531 -12.95 6.50 -21.42
C ASN A 531 -13.03 5.38 -20.35
N GLN A 532 -12.50 5.65 -19.16
CA GLN A 532 -12.35 4.62 -18.12
C GLN A 532 -13.68 4.17 -17.51
N GLN A 533 -14.67 5.07 -17.40
CA GLN A 533 -16.00 4.73 -16.86
C GLN A 533 -16.77 3.82 -17.83
N ALA A 534 -16.72 4.10 -19.13
CA ALA A 534 -17.44 3.34 -20.13
C ALA A 534 -16.70 2.08 -20.60
N ASN A 535 -15.38 2.02 -20.43
CA ASN A 535 -14.49 1.06 -21.09
C ASN A 535 -14.71 1.05 -22.62
N ARG A 536 -14.78 2.26 -23.21
CA ARG A 536 -15.04 2.51 -24.65
C ARG A 536 -14.05 3.54 -25.19
N CYS A 537 -13.81 3.51 -26.49
CA CYS A 537 -12.86 4.37 -27.18
C CYS A 537 -13.51 5.62 -27.75
N LEU A 538 -12.78 6.74 -27.79
CA LEU A 538 -13.10 7.91 -28.59
C LEU A 538 -13.05 7.53 -30.07
N ASP A 539 -14.14 7.79 -30.78
CA ASP A 539 -14.36 7.31 -32.14
C ASP A 539 -14.88 8.44 -33.03
N ALA A 540 -14.29 8.58 -34.23
CA ALA A 540 -14.87 9.40 -35.29
C ALA A 540 -16.03 8.65 -35.97
N ASN A 541 -17.25 9.08 -35.68
CA ASN A 541 -18.48 8.38 -36.04
C ASN A 541 -18.51 7.94 -37.52
N GLY A 542 -18.82 6.66 -37.75
CA GLY A 542 -18.89 6.08 -39.10
C GLY A 542 -17.55 6.01 -39.83
N ALA A 543 -16.43 6.09 -39.11
CA ALA A 543 -15.08 6.22 -39.66
C ALA A 543 -14.93 7.40 -40.65
N SER A 544 -15.77 8.43 -40.51
CA SER A 544 -15.75 9.61 -41.37
C SER A 544 -14.50 10.46 -41.14
N SER A 545 -13.94 11.00 -42.22
CA SER A 545 -12.84 11.97 -42.23
C SER A 545 -13.29 13.40 -42.56
N ALA A 546 -14.60 13.62 -42.67
CA ALA A 546 -15.17 14.92 -43.00
C ALA A 546 -15.09 15.90 -41.82
N ASP A 547 -14.88 17.18 -42.13
CA ASP A 547 -14.99 18.26 -41.14
C ASP A 547 -16.43 18.32 -40.59
N GLY A 548 -16.55 18.47 -39.28
CA GLY A 548 -17.83 18.44 -38.58
C GLY A 548 -18.28 17.05 -38.15
N THR A 549 -17.49 15.99 -38.37
CA THR A 549 -17.82 14.64 -37.87
C THR A 549 -17.85 14.64 -36.34
N GLN A 550 -18.98 14.28 -35.73
CA GLN A 550 -19.13 14.17 -34.28
C GLN A 550 -18.27 13.04 -33.71
N LEU A 551 -17.54 13.29 -32.63
CA LEU A 551 -16.87 12.23 -31.88
C LEU A 551 -17.83 11.58 -30.89
N ILE A 552 -17.74 10.25 -30.78
CA ILE A 552 -18.62 9.43 -29.95
C ILE A 552 -17.79 8.42 -29.14
N LEU A 553 -18.45 7.76 -28.18
CA LEU A 553 -17.95 6.50 -27.64
C LEU A 553 -18.31 5.32 -28.53
N TRP A 554 -17.37 4.41 -28.70
CA TRP A 554 -17.62 3.14 -29.37
C TRP A 554 -16.79 1.99 -28.78
N THR A 555 -17.17 0.74 -29.08
CA THR A 555 -16.37 -0.43 -28.73
C THR A 555 -14.95 -0.25 -29.26
N CYS A 556 -13.94 -0.41 -28.42
CA CYS A 556 -12.55 -0.37 -28.86
C CYS A 556 -12.28 -1.52 -29.84
N HIS A 557 -11.97 -1.20 -31.09
CA HIS A 557 -11.70 -2.19 -32.16
C HIS A 557 -10.39 -1.91 -32.92
N GLY A 558 -9.64 -0.88 -32.54
CA GLY A 558 -8.29 -0.61 -33.07
C GLY A 558 -8.24 -0.03 -34.49
N GLY A 559 -9.40 0.36 -35.04
CA GLY A 559 -9.50 1.03 -36.34
C GLY A 559 -8.86 2.42 -36.35
N THR A 560 -8.54 2.94 -37.53
CA THR A 560 -7.85 4.25 -37.68
C THR A 560 -8.68 5.42 -37.16
N ASN A 561 -10.01 5.31 -37.20
CA ASN A 561 -10.98 6.26 -36.64
C ASN A 561 -11.01 6.30 -35.09
N GLN A 562 -10.26 5.40 -34.43
CA GLN A 562 -10.07 5.37 -32.98
C GLN A 562 -8.62 5.63 -32.56
N ARG A 563 -7.75 6.04 -33.48
CA ARG A 563 -6.35 6.35 -33.19
C ARG A 563 -6.15 7.85 -33.10
N TRP A 564 -5.49 8.27 -32.03
CA TRP A 564 -5.28 9.66 -31.66
C TRP A 564 -3.84 9.84 -31.18
N THR A 565 -3.17 10.85 -31.71
CA THR A 565 -1.90 11.33 -31.18
C THR A 565 -2.21 12.54 -30.32
N LEU A 566 -1.92 12.42 -29.03
CA LEU A 566 -2.03 13.54 -28.10
C LEU A 566 -0.78 14.45 -28.22
N PRO A 567 -0.84 15.72 -27.78
CA PRO A 567 0.26 16.70 -27.79
C PRO A 567 1.65 16.27 -27.31
#